data_AF-A0A645F2K1-F1
#
_entry.id   AF-A0A645F2K1-F1
#
_cell.length_a   1.000
_cell.length_b   1.000
_cell.length_c   1.000
_cell.angle_alpha   90.00
_cell.angle_beta   90.00
_cell.angle_gamma   90.00
#
_symmetry.space_group_name_H-M   'P 1'
#
loop_
_entity.id
_entity.type
_entity.pdbx_description
1 polymer ?
#
loop_
_entity_poly.entity_id
_entity_poly.type
_entity_poly.pdbx_seq_one_letter_code
_entity_poly.pdbx_strand_id
1 'polypeptide(L)' 'MEGFGVSLQHYNEIIEEQVKNQWNIESNWKLIAQMPFGKPTAEPDEKQYIPIEQRVRVFK' A
#
# COMPACT_ATOMS: atom_id res chain seq x y z
N MET A 1 -6.21 -21.89 -0.29
CA MET A 1 -5.37 -21.47 0.85
C MET A 1 -4.63 -20.22 0.44
N GLU A 2 -4.89 -19.11 1.13
CA GLU A 2 -4.33 -17.80 0.81
C GLU A 2 -2.88 -17.70 1.30
N GLY A 3 -2.07 -16.95 0.55
CA GLY A 3 -0.64 -16.76 0.74
C GLY A 3 -0.09 -15.82 -0.34
N PHE A 4 -0.84 -14.78 -0.68
CA PHE A 4 -0.46 -13.86 -1.76
C PHE A 4 0.63 -12.89 -1.29
N GLY A 5 1.62 -12.66 -2.17
CA GLY A 5 2.57 -11.57 -2.03
C GLY A 5 1.91 -10.29 -2.48
N VAL A 6 2.21 -9.19 -1.78
CA VAL A 6 1.58 -7.89 -2.02
C VAL A 6 2.62 -6.78 -1.84
N SER A 7 2.47 -5.69 -2.58
CA SER A 7 3.13 -4.42 -2.28
C SER A 7 2.13 -3.27 -2.36
N LEU A 8 2.41 -2.15 -1.69
CA LEU A 8 1.59 -0.94 -1.76
C LEU A 8 2.36 0.15 -2.50
N GLN A 9 1.84 0.57 -3.64
CA GLN A 9 2.46 1.56 -4.53
C GLN A 9 1.66 2.86 -4.53
N HIS A 10 2.32 3.98 -4.83
CA HIS A 10 1.72 5.32 -4.83
C HIS A 10 2.02 6.06 -6.14
N TYR A 11 1.57 5.54 -7.28
CA TYR A 11 1.71 6.18 -8.62
C TYR A 11 0.65 7.25 -8.90
N ASN A 12 -0.12 7.65 -7.89
CA ASN A 12 -1.42 8.29 -8.05
C ASN A 12 -1.37 9.53 -8.94
N GLU A 13 -0.42 10.44 -8.68
CA GLU A 13 -0.33 11.73 -9.37
C GLU A 13 -0.13 11.59 -10.89
N ILE A 14 0.45 10.47 -11.34
CA ILE A 14 0.80 10.26 -12.74
C ILE A 14 -0.32 9.52 -13.49
N ILE A 15 -1.09 8.66 -12.80
CA ILE A 15 -2.05 7.76 -13.44
C ILE A 15 -3.52 8.06 -13.13
N GLU A 16 -3.82 8.90 -12.13
CA GLU A 16 -5.18 9.08 -11.61
C GLU A 16 -6.18 9.52 -12.68
N GLU A 17 -5.84 10.50 -13.52
CA GLU A 17 -6.73 10.97 -14.58
C GLU A 17 -7.01 9.85 -15.60
N GLN A 18 -5.96 9.12 -16.02
CA GLN A 18 -6.09 8.02 -16.98
C GLN A 18 -6.95 6.89 -16.41
N VAL A 19 -6.72 6.52 -15.14
CA VAL A 19 -7.51 5.51 -14.42
C VAL A 19 -8.97 5.95 -14.34
N LYS A 20 -9.23 7.19 -13.93
CA LYS A 20 -10.60 7.72 -13.83
C LYS A 20 -11.34 7.67 -15.16
N ASN A 21 -10.68 8.12 -16.23
CA ASN A 21 -11.25 8.13 -17.58
C ASN A 21 -11.49 6.71 -18.11
N GLN A 22 -10.52 5.81 -17.93
CA GLN A 22 -10.59 4.44 -18.45
C GLN A 22 -11.72 3.62 -17.82
N TRP A 23 -11.95 3.81 -16.52
CA TRP A 23 -12.92 3.03 -15.75
C TRP A 23 -14.17 3.82 -15.35
N ASN A 24 -14.36 5.04 -15.88
CA ASN A 24 -15.49 5.91 -15.58
C ASN A 24 -15.69 6.13 -14.07
N ILE A 25 -14.61 6.36 -13.33
CA ILE A 25 -14.65 6.61 -11.88
C ILE A 25 -15.07 8.07 -11.65
N GLU A 26 -15.92 8.28 -10.64
CA GLU A 26 -16.39 9.62 -10.28
C GLU A 26 -15.23 10.57 -9.92
N SER A 27 -15.33 11.83 -10.34
CA SER A 27 -14.23 12.80 -10.22
C SER A 27 -13.90 13.18 -8.77
N ASN A 28 -14.86 13.06 -7.86
CA ASN A 28 -14.71 13.29 -6.41
C ASN A 28 -13.94 12.18 -5.69
N TRP A 29 -13.72 11.02 -6.32
CA TRP A 29 -12.92 9.95 -5.72
C TRP A 29 -11.45 10.29 -5.87
N LYS A 30 -10.66 10.05 -4.82
CA LYS A 30 -9.21 10.25 -4.86
C LYS A 30 -8.52 8.88 -4.93
N LEU A 31 -7.63 8.70 -5.90
CA LEU A 31 -6.77 7.52 -5.91
C LEU A 31 -5.76 7.63 -4.76
N ILE A 32 -5.75 6.66 -3.83
CA ILE A 32 -4.91 6.68 -2.61
C ILE A 32 -3.67 5.82 -2.74
N ALA A 33 -3.77 4.64 -3.35
CA ALA A 33 -2.65 3.75 -3.59
C ALA A 33 -3.07 2.67 -4.61
N GLN A 34 -2.10 1.87 -5.06
CA GLN A 34 -2.33 0.66 -5.85
C GLN A 34 -1.74 -0.53 -5.09
N MET A 35 -2.51 -1.60 -4.97
CA MET A 35 -2.10 -2.81 -4.25
C MET A 35 -2.02 -4.01 -5.22
N PRO A 36 -0.94 -4.13 -6.01
CA PRO A 36 -0.72 -5.34 -6.80
C PRO A 36 -0.48 -6.54 -5.87
N PHE A 37 -1.19 -7.63 -6.14
CA PHE A 37 -1.08 -8.89 -5.39
C PHE A 37 -1.02 -10.09 -6.33
N GLY A 38 -0.43 -11.19 -5.88
CA GLY A 38 -0.31 -12.41 -6.67
C GLY A 38 0.50 -13.50 -5.97
N LYS A 39 0.83 -14.57 -6.70
CA LYS A 39 1.68 -15.64 -6.17
C LYS A 39 3.04 -15.05 -5.73
N PRO A 40 3.48 -15.24 -4.47
CA PRO A 40 4.80 -14.76 -4.04
C PRO A 40 5.90 -15.36 -4.92
N THR A 41 6.85 -14.52 -5.31
CA THR A 41 8.02 -14.93 -6.11
C THR A 41 9.31 -14.88 -5.31
N ALA A 42 9.29 -14.26 -4.13
CA ALA A 42 10.40 -14.13 -3.20
C ALA A 42 9.86 -13.94 -1.77
N GLU A 43 10.73 -14.16 -0.79
CA GLU A 43 10.47 -13.81 0.61
C GLU A 43 10.58 -12.30 0.83
N PRO A 44 9.86 -11.71 1.81
CA PRO A 44 10.03 -10.31 2.17
C PRO A 44 11.42 -10.02 2.73
N ASP A 45 11.93 -8.82 2.46
CA ASP A 45 13.16 -8.34 3.07
C ASP A 45 13.03 -8.18 4.59
N GLU A 46 14.17 -8.18 5.28
CA GLU A 46 14.21 -7.92 6.73
C GLU A 46 13.63 -6.54 7.08
N LYS A 47 12.68 -6.52 8.00
CA LYS A 47 12.10 -5.28 8.52
C LYS A 47 12.85 -4.81 9.76
N GLN A 48 13.41 -3.61 9.69
CA GLN A 48 14.00 -2.95 10.85
C GLN A 48 12.91 -2.31 11.73
N TYR A 49 13.13 -2.32 13.05
CA TYR A 49 12.20 -1.76 14.02
C TYR A 49 12.89 -0.71 14.91
N ILE A 50 12.22 0.42 15.10
CA ILE A 50 12.62 1.42 16.09
C ILE A 50 12.38 0.84 17.51
N PRO A 51 13.27 1.09 18.50
CA PRO A 51 13.08 0.65 19.88
C PRO A 51 11.68 0.97 20.44
N ILE A 52 11.14 0.09 21.27
CA ILE A 52 9.75 0.19 21.74
C ILE A 52 9.54 1.40 22.65
N GLU A 53 10.54 1.76 23.44
CA GLU A 53 10.54 2.89 24.37
C GLU A 53 10.39 4.24 23.66
N GLN A 54 10.76 4.29 22.37
CA GLN A 54 10.58 5.48 21.53
C GLN A 54 9.17 5.59 20.94
N ARG A 55 8.43 4.48 20.87
CA ARG A 55 7.11 4.42 20.21
C ARG A 55 5.95 4.26 21.20
N VAL A 56 6.22 3.83 22.43
CA VAL A 56 5.20 3.56 23.45
C VAL A 56 5.59 4.23 24.75
N ARG A 57 4.64 4.94 25.37
CA ARG A 57 4.74 5.46 26.73
C ARG A 57 3.55 4.96 27.53
N VAL A 58 3.81 4.47 28.75
CA VAL A 58 2.79 3.97 29.66
C VAL A 58 2.74 4.88 30.88
N PHE A 59 1.54 5.30 31.26
CA PHE A 59 1.28 6.11 32.45
C PHE A 59 0.29 5.34 33.35
N LYS A 60 0.46 5.47 34.67
CA LYS A 60 -0.36 4.81 35.69
C LYS A 60 -1.54 5.68 36.10
#